data_AF-A0AAI9YZM7-F1
#
_entry.id   AF-A0AAI9YZM7-F1
#
_cell.length_a   1.000
_cell.length_b   1.000
_cell.length_c   1.000
_cell.angle_alpha   90.00
_cell.angle_beta   90.00
_cell.angle_gamma   90.00
#
_symmetry.space_group_name_H-M   'P 1'
#
loop_
_entity.id
_entity.type
_entity.pdbx_description
1 polymer ?
#
loop_
_entity_poly.entity_id
_entity_poly.type
_entity_poly.pdbx_seq_one_letter_code
_entity_poly.pdbx_strand_id
1 'polypeptide(L)'
;MNVRDAGLASHDAEFIVEAFDSTLAPLAAMGSGAMWGSQPFSRKDGFVEETLKDVAASERYRTTGEGDALRIFIAEVEVQSPTVTGAITPHDAGQDEPGLRYRAAEDGKRYVSVGAALMRTNWLPGHVKRQFNKEEKIRDELEGKKDGFVYLDVIVMDYRTGRYRKGAGEALIRRAKEYGVEEGMQVLYVDAWAGNEKKLNR
;
A
#
# COMPACT_ATOMS: atom_id res chain seq x y z
N MET A 1 1.68 -9.80 -11.70
CA MET A 1 1.42 -9.07 -10.44
C MET A 1 0.04 -9.44 -9.98
N ASN A 2 -0.09 -10.09 -8.83
CA ASN A 2 -1.37 -10.36 -8.19
C ASN A 2 -1.70 -9.24 -7.21
N VAL A 3 -2.98 -8.91 -7.03
CA VAL A 3 -3.43 -7.95 -6.02
C VAL A 3 -4.59 -8.58 -5.25
N ARG A 4 -4.49 -8.56 -3.92
CA ARG A 4 -5.48 -9.12 -3.00
C ARG A 4 -5.80 -8.13 -1.89
N ASP A 5 -6.88 -8.36 -1.17
CA ASP A 5 -7.11 -7.66 0.09
C ASP A 5 -6.03 -8.00 1.13
N ALA A 6 -5.70 -7.02 1.97
CA ALA A 6 -4.93 -7.26 3.17
C ALA A 6 -5.77 -7.99 4.23
N GLY A 7 -5.11 -8.73 5.11
CA GLY A 7 -5.73 -9.36 6.26
C GLY A 7 -4.74 -9.66 7.38
N LEU A 8 -5.24 -9.75 8.61
CA LEU A 8 -4.41 -9.98 9.80
C LEU A 8 -3.73 -11.35 9.78
N ALA A 9 -4.44 -12.38 9.31
CA ALA A 9 -3.89 -13.74 9.22
C ALA A 9 -2.66 -13.86 8.29
N SER A 10 -2.51 -12.92 7.36
CA SER A 10 -1.36 -12.87 6.44
C SER A 10 -0.20 -12.01 6.95
N HIS A 11 -0.29 -11.45 8.17
CA HIS A 11 0.70 -10.53 8.74
C HIS A 11 0.95 -9.30 7.84
N ASP A 12 -0.12 -8.79 7.23
CA ASP A 12 -0.01 -7.67 6.30
C ASP A 12 0.27 -6.34 6.99
N ALA A 13 -0.09 -6.20 8.28
CA ALA A 13 0.24 -5.02 9.05
C ALA A 13 1.76 -4.87 9.22
N GLU A 14 2.45 -5.95 9.57
CA GLU A 14 3.89 -6.00 9.67
C GLU A 14 4.55 -5.73 8.32
N PHE A 15 4.04 -6.34 7.24
CA PHE A 15 4.52 -6.06 5.89
C PHE A 15 4.41 -4.57 5.54
N ILE A 16 3.29 -3.91 5.82
CA ILE A 16 3.08 -2.50 5.51
C ILE A 16 4.10 -1.64 6.27
N VAL A 17 4.28 -1.86 7.57
CA VAL A 17 5.26 -1.12 8.39
C VAL A 17 6.68 -1.26 7.82
N GLU A 18 7.06 -2.49 7.48
CA GLU A 18 8.39 -2.74 6.92
C GLU A 18 8.57 -2.17 5.50
N ALA A 19 7.51 -2.18 4.68
CA ALA A 19 7.53 -1.54 3.37
C ALA A 19 7.77 -0.03 3.52
N PHE A 20 7.13 0.62 4.49
CA PHE A 20 7.41 2.02 4.84
C PHE A 20 8.87 2.24 5.25
N ASP A 21 9.41 1.44 6.17
CA ASP A 21 10.81 1.52 6.59
C ASP A 21 11.78 1.38 5.40
N SER A 22 11.49 0.44 4.49
CA SER A 22 12.33 0.16 3.31
C SER A 22 12.47 1.36 2.37
N THR A 23 11.51 2.28 2.38
CA THR A 23 11.49 3.43 1.45
C THR A 23 12.38 4.58 1.88
N LEU A 24 12.73 4.68 3.17
CA LEU A 24 13.34 5.88 3.73
C LEU A 24 14.71 6.18 3.10
N ALA A 25 15.56 5.15 2.99
CA ALA A 25 16.88 5.29 2.36
C ALA A 25 16.77 5.64 0.85
N PRO A 26 15.97 4.94 0.03
CA PRO A 26 15.70 5.34 -1.35
C PRO A 26 15.18 6.78 -1.50
N LEU A 27 14.22 7.21 -0.66
CA LEU A 27 13.70 8.57 -0.70
C LEU A 27 14.78 9.60 -0.37
N ALA A 28 15.58 9.35 0.66
CA ALA A 28 16.71 10.22 1.01
C ALA A 28 17.73 10.33 -0.13
N ALA A 29 18.09 9.21 -0.76
CA ALA A 29 19.04 9.17 -1.88
C ALA A 29 18.57 9.98 -3.10
N MET A 30 17.25 10.10 -3.31
CA MET A 30 16.64 10.90 -4.38
C MET A 30 16.25 12.31 -3.93
N GLY A 31 16.81 12.83 -2.83
CA GLY A 31 16.51 14.19 -2.34
C GLY A 31 15.08 14.39 -1.81
N SER A 32 14.38 13.29 -1.54
CA SER A 32 12.97 13.26 -1.16
C SER A 32 12.72 12.81 0.28
N GLY A 33 13.77 12.70 1.10
CA GLY A 33 13.68 12.24 2.49
C GLY A 33 12.77 13.10 3.37
N ALA A 34 12.59 14.38 3.04
CA ALA A 34 11.68 15.26 3.77
C ALA A 34 10.20 14.85 3.72
N MET A 35 9.80 14.01 2.75
CA MET A 35 8.41 13.53 2.68
C MET A 35 8.02 12.74 3.92
N TRP A 36 8.86 11.79 4.35
CA TRP A 36 8.51 10.84 5.41
C TRP A 36 9.44 10.92 6.63
N GLY A 37 10.48 11.76 6.55
CA GLY A 37 11.50 11.92 7.59
C GLY A 37 12.58 10.84 7.53
N SER A 38 13.42 10.80 8.57
CA SER A 38 14.52 9.84 8.70
C SER A 38 14.27 8.75 9.74
N GLN A 39 13.30 8.94 10.63
CA GLN A 39 12.94 7.94 11.64
C GLN A 39 12.16 6.79 10.99
N PRO A 40 12.59 5.53 11.16
CA PRO A 40 11.80 4.35 10.78
C PRO A 40 10.39 4.43 11.36
N PHE A 41 9.39 4.12 10.53
CA PHE A 41 8.00 4.04 10.92
C PHE A 41 7.75 2.97 11.98
N SER A 42 8.50 1.86 11.96
CA SER A 42 8.50 0.87 13.06
C SER A 42 8.93 1.44 14.42
N ARG A 43 9.56 2.62 14.44
CA ARG A 43 10.01 3.31 15.66
C ARG A 43 9.24 4.60 15.92
N LYS A 44 8.21 4.91 15.14
CA LYS A 44 7.33 6.06 15.38
C LYS A 44 6.23 5.61 16.33
N ASP A 45 6.05 6.36 17.42
CA ASP A 45 5.04 6.06 18.43
C ASP A 45 3.65 5.97 17.78
N GLY A 46 2.96 4.84 18.01
CA GLY A 46 1.60 4.59 17.55
C GLY A 46 1.47 4.07 16.12
N PHE A 47 2.50 4.15 15.27
CA PHE A 47 2.35 3.80 13.85
C PHE A 47 2.10 2.30 13.62
N VAL A 48 2.77 1.44 14.39
CA VAL A 48 2.58 -0.02 14.31
C VAL A 48 1.16 -0.38 14.75
N GLU A 49 0.71 0.19 15.85
CA GLU A 49 -0.62 -0.04 16.40
C GLU A 49 -1.72 0.50 15.48
N GLU A 50 -1.52 1.68 14.87
CA GLU A 50 -2.43 2.25 13.88
C GLU A 50 -2.51 1.40 12.63
N THR A 51 -1.38 0.93 12.10
CA THR A 51 -1.35 0.05 10.92
C THR A 51 -2.10 -1.25 11.17
N LEU A 52 -1.94 -1.84 12.36
CA LEU A 52 -2.68 -3.04 12.77
C LEU A 52 -4.19 -2.78 12.85
N LYS A 53 -4.60 -1.64 13.41
CA LYS A 53 -6.01 -1.22 13.46
C LYS A 53 -6.58 -0.99 12.07
N ASP A 54 -5.83 -0.38 11.17
CA ASP A 54 -6.26 -0.11 9.80
C ASP A 54 -6.47 -1.40 9.00
N VAL A 55 -5.56 -2.39 9.12
CA VAL A 55 -5.77 -3.72 8.51
C VAL A 55 -7.00 -4.42 9.09
N ALA A 56 -7.18 -4.38 10.41
CA ALA A 56 -8.36 -4.95 11.06
C ALA A 56 -9.66 -4.25 10.62
N ALA A 57 -9.65 -2.93 10.51
CA ALA A 57 -10.81 -2.13 10.08
C ALA A 57 -11.16 -2.43 8.61
N SER A 58 -10.17 -2.53 7.74
CA SER A 58 -10.37 -2.93 6.34
C SER A 58 -10.95 -4.33 6.20
N GLU A 59 -10.44 -5.30 6.98
CA GLU A 59 -10.95 -6.67 6.97
C GLU A 59 -12.39 -6.73 7.47
N ARG A 60 -12.71 -6.02 8.55
CA ARG A 60 -14.08 -5.87 9.07
C ARG A 60 -15.00 -5.24 8.04
N TYR A 61 -14.65 -4.08 7.50
CA TYR A 61 -15.48 -3.37 6.53
C TYR A 61 -15.77 -4.24 5.31
N ARG A 62 -14.77 -4.93 4.77
CA ARG A 62 -14.96 -5.86 3.64
C ARG A 62 -15.91 -7.02 3.97
N THR A 63 -15.85 -7.56 5.19
CA THR A 63 -16.61 -8.78 5.55
C THR A 63 -18.02 -8.47 6.06
N THR A 64 -18.24 -7.32 6.68
CA THR A 64 -19.52 -6.97 7.31
C THR A 64 -20.19 -5.73 6.74
N GLY A 65 -19.46 -4.89 6.00
CA GLY A 65 -19.90 -3.57 5.57
C GLY A 65 -19.93 -2.51 6.68
N GLU A 66 -19.48 -2.85 7.90
CA GLU A 66 -19.54 -1.94 9.05
C GLU A 66 -18.23 -1.16 9.27
N GLY A 67 -18.37 0.08 9.74
CA GLY A 67 -17.24 0.94 10.09
C GLY A 67 -16.83 1.88 8.96
N ASP A 68 -15.61 2.42 9.06
CA ASP A 68 -15.03 3.24 8.01
C ASP A 68 -14.88 2.42 6.73
N ALA A 69 -15.22 3.00 5.59
CA ALA A 69 -15.08 2.39 4.28
C ALA A 69 -13.62 2.36 3.78
N LEU A 70 -12.72 1.89 4.64
CA LEU A 70 -11.31 1.67 4.39
C LEU A 70 -11.13 0.32 3.70
N ARG A 71 -10.32 0.31 2.63
CA ARG A 71 -9.86 -0.90 1.96
C ARG A 71 -8.35 -0.85 1.78
N ILE A 72 -7.70 -1.96 2.11
CA ILE A 72 -6.26 -2.13 1.95
C ILE A 72 -6.00 -3.30 1.02
N PHE A 73 -5.17 -3.06 0.01
CA PHE A 73 -4.75 -4.07 -0.95
C PHE A 73 -3.25 -4.31 -0.90
N ILE A 74 -2.85 -5.57 -1.03
CA ILE A 74 -1.46 -6.01 -1.14
C ILE A 74 -1.20 -6.47 -2.58
N ALA A 75 -0.16 -5.91 -3.19
CA ALA A 75 0.41 -6.40 -4.43
C ALA A 75 1.49 -7.44 -4.11
N GLU A 76 1.48 -8.53 -4.86
CA GLU A 76 2.39 -9.66 -4.64
C GLU A 76 2.75 -10.36 -5.95
N VAL A 77 3.86 -11.08 -5.93
CA VAL A 77 4.40 -11.81 -7.08
C VAL A 77 4.53 -13.28 -6.73
N GLU A 78 4.03 -14.14 -7.62
CA GLU A 78 4.22 -15.59 -7.51
C GLU A 78 5.71 -15.91 -7.62
N VAL A 79 6.23 -16.68 -6.66
CA VAL A 79 7.61 -17.15 -6.62
C VAL A 79 7.63 -18.67 -6.61
N GLN A 80 8.66 -19.26 -7.20
CA GLN A 80 8.81 -20.71 -7.18
C GLN A 80 9.07 -21.19 -5.76
N SER A 81 8.34 -22.21 -5.32
CA SER A 81 8.67 -22.94 -4.10
C SER A 81 10.00 -23.68 -4.30
N PRO A 82 10.91 -23.68 -3.33
CA PRO A 82 12.14 -24.48 -3.42
C PRO A 82 11.77 -25.94 -3.68
N THR A 83 12.15 -26.45 -4.84
CA THR A 83 11.85 -27.83 -5.23
C THR A 83 12.74 -28.76 -4.42
N VAL A 84 12.15 -29.64 -3.60
CA VAL A 84 12.88 -30.70 -2.89
C VAL A 84 13.11 -31.87 -3.85
N THR A 85 13.85 -31.67 -4.93
CA THR A 85 14.31 -32.79 -5.76
C THR A 85 15.54 -32.42 -6.59
N GLY A 86 16.67 -33.05 -6.23
CA GLY A 86 17.78 -33.31 -7.14
C GLY A 86 18.89 -32.26 -7.19
N ALA A 87 20.00 -32.57 -6.52
CA ALA A 87 21.35 -32.02 -6.75
C ALA A 87 21.42 -30.53 -7.12
N ILE A 88 21.17 -29.66 -6.14
CA ILE A 88 21.41 -28.23 -6.26
C ILE A 88 22.62 -27.88 -5.40
N THR A 89 23.59 -27.18 -6.00
CA THR A 89 24.70 -26.53 -5.30
C THR A 89 24.16 -25.69 -4.12
N PRO A 90 24.88 -25.59 -2.98
CA PRO A 90 24.36 -24.99 -1.73
C PRO A 90 23.86 -23.54 -1.82
N HIS A 91 24.01 -22.87 -2.97
CA HIS A 91 23.69 -21.47 -3.19
C HIS A 91 22.35 -21.21 -3.90
N ASP A 92 21.70 -22.26 -4.44
CA ASP A 92 20.44 -22.15 -5.22
C ASP A 92 19.25 -22.89 -4.55
N ALA A 93 19.45 -23.46 -3.36
CA ALA A 93 18.32 -23.92 -2.55
C ALA A 93 17.51 -22.67 -2.19
N GLY A 94 16.31 -22.54 -2.76
CA GLY A 94 15.40 -21.38 -2.64
C GLY A 94 14.99 -21.08 -1.21
N GLN A 95 15.94 -20.60 -0.43
CA GLN A 95 15.73 -19.99 0.86
C GLN A 95 15.12 -18.62 0.63
N ASP A 96 14.19 -18.29 1.51
CA ASP A 96 13.62 -16.96 1.56
C ASP A 96 14.73 -15.96 1.73
N GLU A 97 14.81 -15.01 0.81
CA GLU A 97 15.62 -13.82 1.00
C GLU A 97 15.32 -13.25 2.39
N PRO A 98 16.30 -13.22 3.31
CA PRO A 98 16.08 -12.82 4.68
C PRO A 98 15.43 -11.45 4.76
N GLY A 99 14.31 -11.37 5.48
CA GLY A 99 13.59 -10.11 5.69
C GLY A 99 12.56 -9.77 4.60
N LEU A 100 12.29 -10.63 3.61
CA LEU A 100 11.13 -10.49 2.74
C LEU A 100 9.91 -11.22 3.31
N ARG A 101 8.71 -10.73 2.98
CA ARG A 101 7.45 -11.30 3.46
C ARG A 101 6.83 -12.22 2.40
N TYR A 102 6.90 -13.52 2.68
CA TYR A 102 6.31 -14.57 1.87
C TYR A 102 5.01 -15.08 2.48
N ARG A 103 4.06 -15.50 1.63
CA ARG A 103 2.90 -16.28 2.05
C ARG A 103 2.68 -17.47 1.13
N ALA A 104 2.11 -18.53 1.67
CA ALA A 104 1.50 -19.59 0.88
C ALA A 104 0.01 -19.28 0.68
N ALA A 105 -0.47 -19.37 -0.55
CA ALA A 105 -1.90 -19.32 -0.84
C ALA A 105 -2.53 -20.73 -0.69
N GLU A 106 -3.86 -20.78 -0.64
CA GLU A 106 -4.62 -22.03 -0.46
C GLU A 106 -4.40 -23.04 -1.60
N ASP A 107 -4.08 -22.55 -2.80
CA ASP A 107 -3.73 -23.36 -3.97
C ASP A 107 -2.29 -23.92 -3.92
N GLY A 108 -1.58 -23.71 -2.81
CA GLY A 108 -0.19 -24.14 -2.61
C GLY A 108 0.83 -23.25 -3.32
N LYS A 109 0.40 -22.23 -4.05
CA LYS A 109 1.33 -21.27 -4.67
C LYS A 109 1.93 -20.36 -3.62
N ARG A 110 3.14 -19.92 -3.91
CA ARG A 110 3.91 -19.06 -3.03
C ARG A 110 3.99 -17.66 -3.60
N TYR A 111 3.82 -16.66 -2.75
CA TYR A 111 3.88 -15.26 -3.15
C TYR A 111 4.81 -14.47 -2.24
N VAL A 112 5.49 -13.48 -2.81
CA VAL A 112 6.20 -12.43 -2.06
C VAL A 112 5.39 -11.14 -2.15
N SER A 113 5.10 -10.50 -1.00
CA SER A 113 4.44 -9.20 -0.94
C SER A 113 5.41 -8.10 -1.39
N VAL A 114 4.97 -7.19 -2.26
CA VAL A 114 5.86 -6.19 -2.90
C VAL A 114 5.35 -4.75 -2.82
N GLY A 115 4.07 -4.54 -2.50
CA GLY A 115 3.54 -3.22 -2.20
C GLY A 115 2.15 -3.26 -1.56
N ALA A 116 1.71 -2.13 -1.01
CA ALA A 116 0.40 -1.95 -0.44
C ALA A 116 -0.24 -0.64 -0.89
N ALA A 117 -1.57 -0.60 -0.93
CA ALA A 117 -2.35 0.62 -1.10
C ALA A 117 -3.51 0.67 -0.12
N LEU A 118 -3.73 1.82 0.50
CA LEU A 118 -4.84 2.11 1.41
C LEU A 118 -5.76 3.11 0.73
N MET A 119 -7.06 2.85 0.71
CA MET A 119 -8.04 3.76 0.11
C MET A 119 -9.33 3.81 0.90
N ARG A 120 -10.03 4.94 0.82
CA ARG A 120 -11.27 5.19 1.57
C ARG A 120 -12.32 5.80 0.64
N THR A 121 -13.58 5.40 0.75
CA THR A 121 -14.68 6.02 -0.03
C THR A 121 -15.24 7.24 0.70
N ASN A 122 -15.54 8.30 -0.05
CA ASN A 122 -16.16 9.54 0.44
C ASN A 122 -15.49 10.15 1.68
N TRP A 123 -14.20 9.89 1.83
CA TRP A 123 -13.40 10.33 2.96
C TRP A 123 -12.21 11.12 2.46
N LEU A 124 -11.82 12.14 3.24
CA LEU A 124 -10.64 12.95 2.97
C LEU A 124 -9.82 13.11 4.24
N PRO A 125 -8.48 13.10 4.12
CA PRO A 125 -7.63 13.33 5.25
C PRO A 125 -7.74 14.78 5.72
N GLY A 126 -7.52 14.99 7.02
CA GLY A 126 -7.71 16.30 7.64
C GLY A 126 -6.86 17.41 7.00
N HIS A 127 -5.67 17.11 6.47
CA HIS A 127 -4.83 18.10 5.79
C HIS A 127 -5.38 18.57 4.45
N VAL A 128 -6.12 17.72 3.73
CA VAL A 128 -6.84 18.13 2.51
C VAL A 128 -8.02 19.02 2.87
N LYS A 129 -8.81 18.63 3.87
CA LYS A 129 -9.94 19.46 4.36
C LYS A 129 -9.48 20.84 4.81
N ARG A 130 -8.28 20.96 5.41
CA ARG A 130 -7.69 22.26 5.78
C ARG A 130 -7.42 23.19 4.59
N GLN A 131 -7.34 22.68 3.36
CA GLN A 131 -7.19 23.52 2.16
C GLN A 131 -8.52 24.13 1.71
N PHE A 132 -9.67 23.63 2.18
CA PHE A 132 -10.99 24.11 1.73
C PHE A 132 -11.22 25.59 2.06
N ASN A 133 -10.59 26.09 3.12
CA ASN A 133 -10.65 27.51 3.50
C ASN A 133 -9.75 28.41 2.65
N LYS A 134 -8.87 27.82 1.84
CA LYS A 134 -7.90 28.55 1.01
C LYS A 134 -8.24 28.47 -0.47
N GLU A 135 -8.88 27.39 -0.90
CA GLU A 135 -9.19 27.12 -2.30
C GLU A 135 -10.63 26.60 -2.44
N GLU A 136 -11.56 27.51 -2.71
CA GLU A 136 -12.99 27.21 -2.86
C GLU A 136 -13.22 26.14 -3.95
N LYS A 137 -12.44 26.14 -5.03
CA LYS A 137 -12.54 25.14 -6.11
C LYS A 137 -12.29 23.70 -5.63
N ILE A 138 -11.34 23.50 -4.72
CA ILE A 138 -11.04 22.16 -4.17
C ILE A 138 -12.21 21.70 -3.31
N ARG A 139 -12.80 22.63 -2.53
CA ARG A 139 -13.97 22.36 -1.71
C ARG A 139 -15.17 22.00 -2.59
N ASP A 140 -15.48 22.78 -3.61
CA ASP A 140 -16.62 22.54 -4.50
C ASP A 140 -16.51 21.19 -5.22
N GLU A 141 -15.31 20.84 -5.70
CA GLU A 141 -15.05 19.57 -6.40
C GLU A 141 -15.18 18.34 -5.48
N LEU A 142 -14.95 18.50 -4.17
CA LEU A 142 -14.90 17.39 -3.21
C LEU A 142 -16.13 17.29 -2.30
N GLU A 143 -16.73 18.41 -1.87
CA GLU A 143 -17.99 18.44 -1.09
C GLU A 143 -19.23 18.47 -2.01
N GLY A 144 -19.09 18.92 -3.27
CA GLY A 144 -20.21 19.06 -4.21
C GLY A 144 -20.55 17.80 -5.02
N LYS A 145 -19.74 16.73 -4.93
CA LYS A 145 -19.95 15.52 -5.73
C LYS A 145 -21.01 14.60 -5.14
N LYS A 146 -22.11 14.47 -5.88
CA LYS A 146 -23.21 13.53 -5.56
C LYS A 146 -22.86 12.08 -5.90
N ASP A 147 -21.96 11.86 -6.86
CA ASP A 147 -21.68 10.53 -7.40
C ASP A 147 -20.54 9.79 -6.69
N GLY A 148 -20.08 10.33 -5.55
CA GLY A 148 -19.06 9.74 -4.68
C GLY A 148 -17.65 9.65 -5.29
N PHE A 149 -16.69 9.32 -4.45
CA PHE A 149 -15.29 9.14 -4.87
C PHE A 149 -14.54 8.14 -3.99
N VAL A 150 -13.45 7.59 -4.54
CA VAL A 150 -12.40 6.90 -3.79
C VAL A 150 -11.24 7.87 -3.56
N TYR A 151 -10.68 7.87 -2.37
CA TYR A 151 -9.44 8.56 -2.05
C TYR A 151 -8.33 7.53 -1.82
N LEU A 152 -7.27 7.57 -2.63
CA LEU A 152 -6.04 6.80 -2.40
C LEU A 152 -5.19 7.53 -1.35
N ASP A 153 -5.21 7.00 -0.13
CA ASP A 153 -4.58 7.59 1.05
C ASP A 153 -3.07 7.31 1.06
N VAL A 154 -2.70 6.05 0.81
CA VAL A 154 -1.32 5.61 0.82
C VAL A 154 -1.08 4.64 -0.33
N ILE A 155 0.08 4.76 -0.97
CA ILE A 155 0.67 3.71 -1.79
C ILE A 155 2.16 3.57 -1.43
N VAL A 156 2.58 2.35 -1.09
CA VAL A 156 3.94 2.07 -0.64
C VAL A 156 4.47 0.79 -1.25
N MET A 157 5.71 0.80 -1.73
CA MET A 157 6.38 -0.37 -2.29
C MET A 157 7.48 -0.84 -1.35
N ASP A 158 7.67 -2.14 -1.22
CA ASP A 158 8.78 -2.69 -0.46
C ASP A 158 10.05 -2.70 -1.31
N TYR A 159 10.98 -1.78 -1.01
CA TYR A 159 12.23 -1.63 -1.75
C TYR A 159 13.20 -2.79 -1.55
N ARG A 160 13.04 -3.59 -0.49
CA ARG A 160 13.85 -4.80 -0.23
C ARG A 160 13.61 -5.86 -1.30
N THR A 161 12.42 -5.87 -1.93
CA THR A 161 12.04 -6.85 -2.95
C THR A 161 12.68 -6.59 -4.33
N GLY A 162 13.50 -5.54 -4.45
CA GLY A 162 14.30 -5.27 -5.65
C GLY A 162 13.46 -5.19 -6.92
N ARG A 163 13.68 -6.11 -7.87
CA ARG A 163 12.97 -6.15 -9.15
C ARG A 163 11.51 -6.59 -9.04
N TYR A 164 11.12 -7.30 -7.98
CA TYR A 164 9.77 -7.87 -7.88
C TYR A 164 8.67 -6.81 -7.76
N ARG A 165 8.97 -5.65 -7.14
CA ARG A 165 8.03 -4.53 -7.04
C ARG A 165 7.77 -3.79 -8.35
N LYS A 166 8.49 -4.08 -9.44
CA LYS A 166 8.26 -3.40 -10.73
C LYS A 166 6.84 -3.68 -11.21
N GLY A 167 6.08 -2.62 -11.50
CA GLY A 167 4.67 -2.70 -11.90
C GLY A 167 3.67 -2.84 -10.74
N ALA A 168 4.12 -2.91 -9.48
CA ALA A 168 3.21 -3.04 -8.33
C ALA A 168 2.36 -1.78 -8.15
N GLY A 169 2.95 -0.58 -8.33
CA GLY A 169 2.20 0.68 -8.26
C GLY A 169 1.08 0.77 -9.31
N GLU A 170 1.37 0.36 -10.55
CA GLU A 170 0.37 0.30 -11.62
C GLU A 170 -0.75 -0.68 -11.28
N ALA A 171 -0.41 -1.87 -10.80
CA ALA A 171 -1.40 -2.88 -10.43
C ALA A 171 -2.31 -2.42 -9.27
N LEU A 172 -1.76 -1.73 -8.27
CA LEU A 172 -2.52 -1.20 -7.13
C LEU A 172 -3.44 -0.05 -7.56
N ILE A 173 -2.97 0.87 -8.41
CA ILE A 173 -3.82 1.94 -8.95
C ILE A 173 -4.95 1.35 -9.82
N ARG A 174 -4.65 0.32 -10.63
CA ARG A 174 -5.69 -0.38 -11.40
C ARG A 174 -6.73 -1.00 -10.46
N ARG A 175 -6.31 -1.71 -9.41
CA ARG A 175 -7.24 -2.28 -8.43
C ARG A 175 -8.07 -1.21 -7.72
N ALA A 176 -7.49 -0.05 -7.40
CA ALA A 176 -8.21 1.07 -6.80
C ALA A 176 -9.33 1.61 -7.70
N LYS A 177 -9.07 1.70 -9.01
CA LYS A 177 -10.10 2.09 -9.99
C LYS A 177 -11.20 1.04 -10.11
N GLU A 178 -10.84 -0.24 -10.16
CA GLU A 178 -11.79 -1.36 -10.17
C GLU A 178 -12.69 -1.31 -8.93
N TYR A 179 -12.10 -1.08 -7.75
CA TYR A 179 -12.85 -0.91 -6.50
C TYR A 179 -13.81 0.28 -6.57
N GLY A 180 -13.35 1.43 -7.10
CA GLY A 180 -14.23 2.58 -7.29
C GLY A 180 -15.44 2.25 -8.16
N VAL A 181 -15.25 1.54 -9.27
CA VAL A 181 -16.36 1.10 -10.13
C VAL A 181 -17.28 0.10 -9.41
N GLU A 182 -16.73 -0.86 -8.67
CA GLU A 182 -17.47 -1.83 -7.86
C GLU A 182 -18.40 -1.13 -6.84
N GLU A 183 -17.94 -0.04 -6.23
CA GLU A 183 -18.68 0.76 -5.26
C GLU A 183 -19.56 1.85 -5.91
N GLY A 184 -19.57 1.96 -7.25
CA GLY A 184 -20.34 2.98 -7.98
C GLY A 184 -19.76 4.40 -7.90
N MET A 185 -18.49 4.54 -7.50
CA MET A 185 -17.78 5.81 -7.42
C MET A 185 -17.30 6.27 -8.80
N GLN A 186 -17.35 7.57 -9.08
CA GLN A 186 -16.98 8.12 -10.39
C GLN A 186 -15.53 8.58 -10.49
N VAL A 187 -14.90 8.93 -9.36
CA VAL A 187 -13.58 9.56 -9.34
C VAL A 187 -12.66 8.92 -8.31
N LEU A 188 -11.39 8.80 -8.69
CA LEU A 188 -10.29 8.46 -7.80
C LEU A 188 -9.43 9.70 -7.58
N TYR A 189 -9.36 10.18 -6.34
CA TYR A 189 -8.44 11.23 -5.92
C TYR A 189 -7.21 10.66 -5.24
N VAL A 190 -6.12 11.41 -5.31
CA VAL A 190 -4.89 11.18 -4.57
C VAL A 190 -4.26 12.54 -4.29
N ASP A 191 -3.56 12.67 -3.16
CA ASP A 191 -2.61 13.75 -2.97
C ASP A 191 -1.18 13.20 -2.98
N ALA A 192 -0.28 13.98 -3.55
CA ALA A 192 1.14 13.71 -3.46
C ALA A 192 1.76 14.78 -2.59
N TRP A 193 2.42 14.37 -1.50
CA TRP A 193 3.25 15.29 -0.75
C TRP A 193 4.39 15.78 -1.65
N ALA A 194 4.63 17.08 -1.65
CA ALA A 194 5.70 17.68 -2.44
C ALA A 194 7.08 17.32 -1.87
N GLY A 195 7.59 16.12 -2.21
CA GLY A 195 9.00 15.78 -2.12
C GLY A 195 9.81 16.34 -3.29
N ASN A 196 11.12 16.08 -3.29
CA ASN A 196 11.99 16.36 -4.43
C ASN A 196 11.96 17.81 -4.96
N GLU A 197 11.88 18.83 -4.09
CA GLU A 197 11.75 20.23 -4.52
C GLU A 197 10.59 20.48 -5.51
N LYS A 198 9.50 19.69 -5.42
CA LYS A 198 8.35 19.70 -6.36
C LYS A 198 8.68 19.19 -7.76
N LYS A 199 9.77 18.45 -7.95
CA LYS A 199 10.13 17.80 -9.21
C LYS A 199 9.48 16.41 -9.30
N LEU A 200 9.12 16.01 -10.52
CA LEU A 200 8.70 14.64 -10.81
C LEU A 200 9.92 13.70 -10.73
N ASN A 201 9.80 12.59 -10.01
CA ASN A 201 10.80 11.52 -10.07
C ASN A 201 10.81 10.95 -11.50
N ARG A 202 11.98 10.97 -12.15
CA ARG A 202 12.16 10.43 -13.52
C ARG A 202 12.41 8.93 -13.51
#